data_AF-A0A2G5VUN5-F1
#
_entry.id   AF-A0A2G5VUN5-F1
#
_cell.length_a   1.000
_cell.length_b   1.000
_cell.length_c   1.000
_cell.angle_alpha   90.00
_cell.angle_beta   90.00
_cell.angle_gamma   90.00
#
_symmetry.space_group_name_H-M   'P 1'
#
loop_
_entity.id
_entity.type
_entity.pdbx_description
1 polymer ?
#
loop_
_entity_poly.entity_id
_entity_poly.type
_entity_poly.pdbx_seq_one_letter_code
_entity_poly.pdbx_strand_id
1 'polypeptide(L)'
;MIEFQMCKYNHVPKVCDYDRDKESVTESIHNYFLDIFGSSTNCIWRVNKIEEDFITFVPKLNNVSFCVDLRLDEEFTEMAILETFFFSFPILKSVRLEAALTTELFNPESKFYQAESICVNQFQHTFPNVLRHFQGRQAIVNCTQWGASEDLIEFVNRWKSGEAFQKLEYLYFKSWDGEILENQILNEIEAKYIDSTKQPPTHSVPKIYDWHRVHAEPNTDPIISHTYVVRATDNHVASILIQERTISFGVWNKTEEEFLRLMD
;
A
#
# COMPACT_ATOMS: atom_id res chain seq x y z
N MET A 1 -17.60 -23.95 -24.03
CA MET A 1 -16.79 -25.02 -23.41
C MET A 1 -15.70 -24.31 -22.65
N ILE A 2 -15.65 -24.48 -21.33
CA ILE A 2 -14.64 -23.82 -20.47
C ILE A 2 -13.32 -24.57 -20.66
N GLU A 3 -12.27 -23.87 -21.07
CA GLU A 3 -10.97 -24.48 -21.31
C GLU A 3 -10.04 -24.23 -20.12
N PHE A 4 -9.66 -25.30 -19.41
CA PHE A 4 -8.69 -25.24 -18.33
C PHE A 4 -7.29 -25.47 -18.91
N GLN A 5 -6.39 -24.52 -18.66
CA GLN A 5 -5.00 -24.58 -19.09
C GLN A 5 -4.06 -24.38 -17.90
N MET A 6 -2.86 -24.97 -17.96
CA MET A 6 -1.83 -24.68 -16.97
C MET A 6 -1.01 -23.48 -17.42
N CYS A 7 -0.89 -22.45 -16.57
CA CYS A 7 0.03 -21.35 -16.84
C CYS A 7 1.47 -21.84 -16.81
N LYS A 8 2.16 -21.85 -17.95
CA LYS A 8 3.56 -22.32 -18.04
C LYS A 8 4.54 -21.53 -17.17
N TYR A 9 4.25 -20.25 -16.89
CA TYR A 9 5.15 -19.38 -16.13
C TYR A 9 4.97 -19.43 -14.61
N ASN A 10 3.73 -19.67 -14.14
CA ASN A 10 3.39 -19.56 -12.72
C ASN A 10 2.86 -20.87 -12.12
N HIS A 11 2.74 -21.94 -12.93
CA HIS A 11 2.18 -23.24 -12.52
C HIS A 11 0.79 -23.16 -11.86
N VAL A 12 0.02 -22.11 -12.17
CA VAL A 12 -1.36 -21.94 -11.70
C VAL A 12 -2.36 -22.44 -12.76
N PRO A 13 -3.43 -23.13 -12.35
CA PRO A 13 -4.57 -23.39 -13.22
C PRO A 13 -5.14 -22.07 -13.73
N LYS A 14 -5.41 -21.99 -15.03
CA LYS A 14 -6.06 -20.88 -15.70
C LYS A 14 -7.33 -21.37 -16.37
N VAL A 15 -8.36 -20.55 -16.31
CA VAL A 15 -9.58 -20.73 -17.09
C VAL A 15 -9.57 -19.71 -18.20
N CYS A 16 -9.65 -20.18 -19.45
CA CYS A 16 -9.88 -19.34 -20.61
C CYS A 16 -11.37 -19.38 -20.93
N ASP A 17 -12.04 -18.23 -20.83
CA ASP A 17 -13.48 -18.12 -21.04
C ASP A 17 -13.82 -17.03 -22.06
N TYR A 18 -14.94 -17.21 -22.76
CA TYR A 18 -15.51 -16.22 -23.67
C TYR A 18 -16.29 -15.17 -22.85
N ASP A 19 -16.30 -13.92 -23.32
CA ASP A 19 -16.87 -12.77 -22.59
C ASP A 19 -18.30 -12.94 -22.07
N ARG A 20 -19.10 -13.80 -22.70
CA ARG A 20 -20.53 -13.97 -22.37
C ARG A 20 -20.81 -14.67 -21.05
N ASP A 21 -19.91 -15.53 -20.56
CA ASP A 21 -20.20 -16.38 -19.38
C ASP A 21 -19.30 -16.06 -18.17
N LYS A 22 -18.41 -15.06 -18.29
CA LYS A 22 -17.37 -14.71 -17.29
C LYS A 22 -17.91 -14.55 -15.86
N GLU A 23 -19.08 -13.93 -15.70
CA GLU A 23 -19.70 -13.74 -14.38
C GLU A 23 -20.12 -15.06 -13.76
N SER A 24 -20.94 -15.84 -14.47
CA SER A 24 -21.44 -17.13 -13.99
C SER A 24 -20.33 -18.13 -13.69
N VAL A 25 -19.27 -18.16 -14.51
CA VAL A 25 -18.11 -19.02 -14.29
C VAL A 25 -17.32 -18.58 -13.07
N THR A 26 -17.06 -17.28 -12.92
CA THR A 26 -16.33 -16.74 -11.76
C THR A 26 -17.10 -16.98 -10.46
N GLU A 27 -18.41 -16.75 -10.45
CA GLU A 27 -19.27 -17.03 -9.30
C GLU A 27 -19.30 -18.51 -8.94
N SER A 28 -19.43 -19.40 -9.93
CA SER A 28 -19.46 -20.85 -9.71
C SER A 28 -18.15 -21.35 -9.10
N ILE A 29 -17.00 -20.88 -9.62
CA ILE A 29 -15.68 -21.21 -9.08
C ILE A 29 -15.52 -20.67 -7.65
N HIS A 30 -15.96 -19.43 -7.41
CA HIS A 30 -15.89 -18.81 -6.09
C HIS A 30 -16.72 -19.57 -5.05
N ASN A 31 -17.98 -19.89 -5.38
CA ASN A 31 -18.87 -20.64 -4.47
C ASN A 31 -18.29 -22.02 -4.13
N TYR A 32 -17.71 -22.71 -5.12
CA TYR A 32 -17.01 -23.97 -4.88
C TYR A 32 -15.81 -23.81 -3.94
N PHE A 33 -15.06 -22.71 -4.06
CA PHE A 33 -13.98 -22.41 -3.12
C PHE A 33 -14.47 -22.06 -1.71
N LEU A 34 -15.60 -21.38 -1.57
CA LEU A 34 -16.21 -21.13 -0.26
C LEU A 34 -16.61 -22.43 0.44
N ASP A 35 -17.15 -23.40 -0.30
CA ASP A 35 -17.52 -24.72 0.24
C ASP A 35 -16.30 -25.49 0.79
N ILE A 36 -15.12 -25.29 0.19
CA ILE A 36 -13.88 -25.98 0.58
C ILE A 36 -13.12 -25.23 1.68
N PHE A 37 -12.96 -23.91 1.52
CA PHE A 37 -12.06 -23.09 2.35
C PHE A 37 -12.78 -22.26 3.41
N GLY A 38 -14.12 -22.26 3.40
CA GLY A 38 -14.94 -21.55 4.38
C GLY A 38 -15.44 -20.19 3.90
N SER A 39 -16.13 -19.50 4.80
CA SER A 39 -17.00 -18.36 4.47
C SER A 39 -16.28 -17.02 4.29
N SER A 40 -14.96 -16.95 4.27
CA SER A 40 -14.23 -15.70 4.04
C SER A 40 -12.95 -15.97 3.26
N THR A 41 -12.81 -15.35 2.11
CA THR A 41 -11.61 -15.49 1.26
C THR A 41 -11.15 -14.13 0.74
N ASN A 42 -9.82 -13.97 0.60
CA ASN A 42 -9.28 -12.85 -0.17
C ASN A 42 -9.20 -13.28 -1.63
N CYS A 43 -9.69 -12.43 -2.54
CA CYS A 43 -9.59 -12.67 -3.98
C CYS A 43 -8.56 -11.72 -4.58
N ILE A 44 -7.67 -12.27 -5.40
CA ILE A 44 -6.68 -11.47 -6.14
C ILE A 44 -7.27 -11.15 -7.50
N TRP A 45 -7.54 -9.88 -7.74
CA TRP A 45 -8.04 -9.38 -9.01
C TRP A 45 -6.91 -8.70 -9.77
N ARG A 46 -6.34 -9.37 -10.77
CA ARG A 46 -5.23 -8.83 -11.57
C ARG A 46 -5.71 -8.33 -12.92
N VAL A 47 -5.44 -7.05 -13.20
CA VAL A 47 -5.66 -6.42 -14.50
C VAL A 47 -4.30 -6.06 -15.10
N ASN A 48 -3.94 -6.75 -16.18
CA ASN A 48 -2.59 -6.60 -16.76
C ASN A 48 -2.33 -5.22 -17.36
N LYS A 49 -3.36 -4.58 -17.92
CA LYS A 49 -3.30 -3.22 -18.49
C LYS A 49 -4.72 -2.66 -18.57
N ILE A 50 -4.92 -1.44 -18.07
CA ILE A 50 -6.15 -0.66 -18.29
C ILE A 50 -5.86 0.34 -19.41
N GLU A 51 -6.67 0.28 -20.47
CA GLU A 51 -6.65 1.19 -21.62
C GLU A 51 -7.95 2.02 -21.61
N GLU A 52 -8.05 3.06 -22.44
CA GLU A 52 -9.19 3.99 -22.46
C GLU A 52 -10.54 3.29 -22.72
N ASP A 53 -10.55 2.25 -23.55
CA ASP A 53 -11.76 1.46 -23.86
C ASP A 53 -11.99 0.27 -22.91
N PHE A 54 -11.36 0.27 -21.73
CA PHE A 54 -11.44 -0.86 -20.80
C PHE A 54 -12.85 -1.03 -20.21
N ILE A 55 -13.56 -2.06 -20.69
CA ILE A 55 -14.83 -2.48 -20.09
C ILE A 55 -14.53 -3.20 -18.77
N THR A 56 -14.90 -2.55 -17.67
CA THR A 56 -14.71 -3.08 -16.33
C THR A 56 -15.72 -4.19 -16.04
N PHE A 57 -15.22 -5.42 -15.86
CA PHE A 57 -15.99 -6.49 -15.24
C PHE A 57 -15.45 -6.69 -13.82
N VAL A 58 -16.31 -6.54 -12.81
CA VAL A 58 -16.00 -6.91 -11.42
C VAL A 58 -17.11 -7.84 -10.94
N PRO A 59 -16.78 -9.11 -10.62
CA PRO A 59 -17.77 -10.10 -10.23
C PRO A 59 -18.38 -9.72 -8.88
N LYS A 60 -19.70 -9.93 -8.73
CA LYS A 60 -20.42 -9.70 -7.47
C LYS A 60 -20.28 -10.91 -6.56
N LEU A 61 -19.09 -11.07 -5.98
CA LEU A 61 -18.79 -12.19 -5.09
C LEU A 61 -19.16 -11.87 -3.63
N ASN A 62 -19.88 -12.77 -2.98
CA ASN A 62 -20.18 -12.68 -1.55
C ASN A 62 -18.99 -13.09 -0.70
N ASN A 63 -18.84 -12.43 0.45
CA ASN A 63 -17.80 -12.71 1.46
C ASN A 63 -16.36 -12.70 0.93
N VAL A 64 -16.09 -11.81 -0.04
CA VAL A 64 -14.78 -11.59 -0.62
C VAL A 64 -14.27 -10.21 -0.30
N SER A 65 -13.01 -10.16 0.11
CA SER A 65 -12.21 -8.96 0.08
C SER A 65 -11.27 -9.00 -1.11
N PHE A 66 -11.22 -7.92 -1.89
CA PHE A 66 -10.44 -7.87 -3.12
C PHE A 66 -9.06 -7.25 -2.89
N CYS A 67 -8.04 -7.91 -3.44
CA CYS A 67 -6.70 -7.38 -3.62
C CYS A 67 -6.49 -7.14 -5.10
N VAL A 68 -6.41 -5.87 -5.51
CA VAL A 68 -6.37 -5.47 -6.92
C VAL A 68 -4.94 -5.18 -7.34
N ASP A 69 -4.46 -5.83 -8.40
CA ASP A 69 -3.15 -5.62 -9.02
C ASP A 69 -3.37 -5.05 -10.41
N LEU A 70 -3.12 -3.75 -10.59
CA LEU A 70 -3.35 -3.07 -11.86
C LEU A 70 -2.13 -2.32 -12.37
N ARG A 71 -2.01 -2.28 -13.70
CA ARG A 71 -1.05 -1.46 -14.43
C ARG A 71 -1.79 -0.53 -15.38
N LEU A 72 -1.45 0.75 -15.33
CA LEU A 72 -1.96 1.76 -16.24
C LEU A 72 -1.10 1.84 -17.49
N ASP A 73 -1.71 2.33 -18.57
CA ASP A 73 -0.92 2.74 -19.74
C ASP A 73 0.01 3.90 -19.40
N GLU A 74 1.05 4.09 -20.22
CA GLU A 74 2.09 5.09 -19.95
C GLU A 74 1.52 6.52 -19.92
N GLU A 75 0.60 6.82 -20.82
CA GLU A 75 -0.05 8.13 -20.98
C GLU A 75 -1.51 8.11 -20.45
N PHE A 76 -1.83 7.26 -19.47
CA PHE A 76 -3.19 7.14 -18.97
C PHE A 76 -3.72 8.44 -18.33
N THR A 77 -4.81 8.99 -18.85
CA THR A 77 -5.45 10.24 -18.40
C THR A 77 -6.87 10.05 -17.86
N GLU A 78 -7.50 8.91 -18.09
CA GLU A 78 -8.93 8.69 -17.81
C GLU A 78 -9.21 8.30 -16.35
N MET A 79 -8.89 9.18 -15.40
CA MET A 79 -9.06 8.92 -13.95
C MET A 79 -10.50 8.55 -13.56
N ALA A 80 -11.51 9.05 -14.27
CA ALA A 80 -12.91 8.70 -14.04
C ALA A 80 -13.20 7.20 -14.23
N ILE A 81 -12.50 6.55 -15.18
CA ILE A 81 -12.60 5.10 -15.40
C ILE A 81 -12.02 4.35 -14.20
N LEU A 82 -10.86 4.79 -13.67
CA LEU A 82 -10.24 4.19 -12.49
C LEU A 82 -11.09 4.38 -11.23
N GLU A 83 -11.70 5.54 -11.05
CA GLU A 83 -12.61 5.78 -9.93
C GLU A 83 -13.83 4.86 -10.00
N THR A 84 -14.44 4.77 -11.17
CA THR A 84 -15.58 3.86 -11.40
C THR A 84 -15.17 2.40 -11.15
N PHE A 85 -13.97 2.01 -11.59
CA PHE A 85 -13.42 0.69 -11.37
C PHE A 85 -13.23 0.40 -9.87
N PHE A 86 -12.54 1.26 -9.12
CA PHE A 86 -12.38 1.06 -7.67
C PHE A 86 -13.71 1.07 -6.94
N PHE A 87 -14.64 1.95 -7.33
CA PHE A 87 -15.98 2.02 -6.76
C PHE A 87 -16.77 0.71 -6.91
N SER A 88 -16.55 -0.04 -7.99
CA SER A 88 -17.25 -1.30 -8.25
C SER A 88 -16.92 -2.43 -7.27
N PHE A 89 -15.80 -2.36 -6.54
CA PHE A 89 -15.43 -3.38 -5.56
C PHE A 89 -16.19 -3.17 -4.23
N PRO A 90 -16.88 -4.18 -3.69
CA PRO A 90 -17.61 -4.03 -2.43
C PRO A 90 -16.66 -3.80 -1.24
N ILE A 91 -15.57 -4.58 -1.17
CA ILE A 91 -14.52 -4.46 -0.16
C ILE A 91 -13.17 -4.49 -0.87
N LEU A 92 -12.49 -3.35 -0.92
CA LEU A 92 -11.15 -3.22 -1.49
C LEU A 92 -10.13 -3.29 -0.34
N LYS A 93 -9.46 -4.43 -0.19
CA LYS A 93 -8.53 -4.67 0.91
C LYS A 93 -7.13 -4.16 0.61
N SER A 94 -6.63 -4.44 -0.59
CA SER A 94 -5.32 -3.94 -1.00
C SER A 94 -5.28 -3.56 -2.47
N VAL A 95 -4.46 -2.57 -2.81
CA VAL A 95 -4.24 -2.13 -4.20
C VAL A 95 -2.75 -2.10 -4.50
N ARG A 96 -2.34 -2.78 -5.56
CA ARG A 96 -1.08 -2.54 -6.24
C ARG A 96 -1.34 -1.78 -7.53
N LEU A 97 -0.68 -0.65 -7.68
CA LEU A 97 -0.80 0.25 -8.81
C LEU A 97 0.58 0.44 -9.44
N GLU A 98 0.71 0.14 -10.72
CA GLU A 98 1.84 0.54 -11.56
C GLU A 98 1.38 1.62 -12.51
N ALA A 99 1.90 2.84 -12.35
CA ALA A 99 1.43 4.02 -13.07
C ALA A 99 2.63 4.84 -13.55
N ALA A 100 2.75 5.11 -14.85
CA ALA A 100 3.96 5.77 -15.35
C ALA A 100 4.00 7.27 -15.02
N LEU A 101 2.97 8.00 -15.46
CA LEU A 101 2.95 9.47 -15.50
C LEU A 101 1.71 10.10 -14.87
N THR A 102 0.89 9.36 -14.13
CA THR A 102 -0.39 9.90 -13.64
C THR A 102 -0.18 11.16 -12.80
N THR A 103 -0.54 12.32 -13.37
CA THR A 103 -0.44 13.64 -12.73
C THR A 103 -1.69 14.00 -11.95
N GLU A 104 -2.82 13.39 -12.28
CA GLU A 104 -4.10 13.61 -11.62
C GLU A 104 -4.26 12.74 -10.37
N LEU A 105 -4.79 13.34 -9.31
CA LEU A 105 -5.04 12.66 -8.04
C LEU A 105 -6.41 11.98 -8.05
N PHE A 106 -6.51 10.86 -7.34
CA PHE A 106 -7.80 10.27 -7.01
C PHE A 106 -8.67 11.25 -6.23
N ASN A 107 -9.98 11.13 -6.41
CA ASN A 107 -10.98 11.80 -5.60
C ASN A 107 -10.72 11.51 -4.12
N PRO A 108 -10.81 12.51 -3.21
CA PRO A 108 -10.61 12.30 -1.77
C PRO A 108 -11.47 11.17 -1.16
N GLU A 109 -12.64 10.89 -1.74
CA GLU A 109 -13.56 9.84 -1.32
C GLU A 109 -13.33 8.49 -2.02
N SER A 110 -12.31 8.40 -2.87
CA SER A 110 -11.99 7.19 -3.64
C SER A 110 -11.80 5.97 -2.73
N LYS A 111 -12.33 4.82 -3.16
CA LYS A 111 -12.06 3.54 -2.49
C LYS A 111 -10.58 3.17 -2.49
N PHE A 112 -9.77 3.74 -3.40
CA PHE A 112 -8.31 3.61 -3.36
C PHE A 112 -7.73 4.02 -2.01
N TYR A 113 -8.14 5.18 -1.49
CA TYR A 113 -7.65 5.70 -0.21
C TYR A 113 -8.22 4.94 1.00
N GLN A 114 -9.33 4.24 0.83
CA GLN A 114 -10.00 3.46 1.87
C GLN A 114 -9.45 2.03 2.00
N ALA A 115 -8.61 1.59 1.04
CA ALA A 115 -7.99 0.28 1.11
C ALA A 115 -7.11 0.14 2.35
N GLU A 116 -7.06 -1.06 2.94
CA GLU A 116 -6.20 -1.30 4.11
C GLU A 116 -4.72 -1.19 3.77
N SER A 117 -4.33 -1.55 2.54
CA SER A 117 -2.95 -1.43 2.08
C SER A 117 -2.81 -1.03 0.62
N ILE A 118 -1.85 -0.15 0.32
CA ILE A 118 -1.50 0.23 -1.05
C ILE A 118 -0.02 0.01 -1.34
N CYS A 119 0.28 -0.36 -2.58
CA CYS A 119 1.62 -0.46 -3.15
C CYS A 119 1.63 0.26 -4.50
N VAL A 120 2.25 1.44 -4.55
CA VAL A 120 2.27 2.28 -5.75
C VAL A 120 3.68 2.30 -6.31
N ASN A 121 3.81 2.01 -7.61
CA ASN A 121 5.06 2.11 -8.36
C ASN A 121 4.86 3.15 -9.46
N GLN A 122 5.65 4.21 -9.43
CA GLN A 122 5.55 5.32 -10.38
C GLN A 122 6.90 5.71 -10.99
N PHE A 123 6.90 6.28 -12.20
CA PHE A 123 8.13 6.90 -12.71
C PHE A 123 8.30 8.32 -12.16
N GLN A 124 7.23 9.11 -12.12
CA GLN A 124 7.27 10.47 -11.57
C GLN A 124 6.95 10.54 -10.08
N HIS A 125 7.46 11.59 -9.45
CA HIS A 125 7.25 11.89 -8.03
C HIS A 125 5.82 12.37 -7.79
N THR A 126 5.02 11.60 -7.05
CA THR A 126 3.69 12.03 -6.56
C THR A 126 3.56 11.90 -5.04
N PHE A 127 4.66 11.68 -4.33
CA PHE A 127 4.65 11.64 -2.87
C PHE A 127 4.69 13.08 -2.30
N PRO A 128 3.90 13.42 -1.26
CA PRO A 128 3.01 12.56 -0.49
C PRO A 128 1.58 12.58 -1.07
N ASN A 129 1.34 13.23 -2.22
CA ASN A 129 0.02 13.42 -2.80
C ASN A 129 -0.76 12.11 -2.98
N VAL A 130 -0.08 11.03 -3.39
CA VAL A 130 -0.69 9.68 -3.49
C VAL A 130 -1.18 9.12 -2.15
N LEU A 131 -0.70 9.66 -1.03
CA LEU A 131 -1.15 9.31 0.31
C LEU A 131 -2.06 10.38 0.92
N ARG A 132 -2.31 11.51 0.26
CA ARG A 132 -2.91 12.71 0.89
C ARG A 132 -4.19 12.44 1.67
N HIS A 133 -5.02 11.53 1.17
CA HIS A 133 -6.30 11.12 1.74
C HIS A 133 -6.31 9.67 2.24
N PHE A 134 -5.17 8.99 2.24
CA PHE A 134 -5.07 7.58 2.61
C PHE A 134 -5.48 7.34 4.07
N GLN A 135 -6.36 6.35 4.25
CA GLN A 135 -6.95 5.99 5.55
C GLN A 135 -6.58 4.56 5.97
N GLY A 136 -5.76 3.87 5.20
CA GLY A 136 -5.36 2.50 5.48
C GLY A 136 -4.23 2.38 6.51
N ARG A 137 -3.71 1.16 6.62
CA ARG A 137 -2.73 0.74 7.63
C ARG A 137 -1.33 0.60 7.05
N GLN A 138 -1.18 0.21 5.79
CA GLN A 138 0.14 -0.05 5.20
C GLN A 138 0.29 0.58 3.82
N ALA A 139 1.33 1.37 3.61
CA ALA A 139 1.61 1.99 2.32
C ALA A 139 3.05 1.69 1.87
N ILE A 140 3.20 1.32 0.60
CA ILE A 140 4.49 1.19 -0.09
C ILE A 140 4.45 2.11 -1.30
N VAL A 141 5.42 3.01 -1.42
CA VAL A 141 5.53 3.93 -2.55
C VAL A 141 6.93 3.84 -3.14
N ASN A 142 7.02 3.47 -4.40
CA ASN A 142 8.27 3.46 -5.15
C ASN A 142 8.17 4.48 -6.29
N CYS A 143 9.13 5.39 -6.40
CA CYS A 143 9.21 6.30 -7.54
C CYS A 143 10.63 6.41 -8.12
N THR A 144 10.75 6.81 -9.39
CA THR A 144 12.08 6.92 -10.01
C THR A 144 12.81 8.16 -9.54
N GLN A 145 12.12 9.31 -9.46
CA GLN A 145 12.70 10.57 -9.04
C GLN A 145 12.05 11.04 -7.74
N TRP A 146 12.86 11.59 -6.83
CA TRP A 146 12.40 12.25 -5.61
C TRP A 146 12.57 13.77 -5.74
N GLY A 147 11.48 14.51 -5.50
CA GLY A 147 11.42 15.95 -5.75
C GLY A 147 11.80 16.85 -4.59
N ALA A 148 11.43 16.52 -3.34
CA ALA A 148 11.65 17.43 -2.21
C ALA A 148 11.58 16.73 -0.85
N SER A 149 12.47 17.11 0.07
CA SER A 149 12.38 16.76 1.50
C SER A 149 11.10 17.30 2.17
N GLU A 150 10.53 18.37 1.63
CA GLU A 150 9.31 19.04 2.10
C GLU A 150 8.11 18.09 2.17
N ASP A 151 8.01 17.16 1.22
CA ASP A 151 6.93 16.18 1.12
C ASP A 151 6.92 15.19 2.29
N LEU A 152 8.10 14.75 2.71
CA LEU A 152 8.25 13.90 3.89
C LEU A 152 7.98 14.71 5.17
N ILE A 153 8.45 15.95 5.23
CA ILE A 153 8.22 16.83 6.38
C ILE A 153 6.72 17.08 6.56
N GLU A 154 5.99 17.37 5.47
CA GLU A 154 4.53 17.52 5.49
C GLU A 154 3.86 16.24 6.00
N PHE A 155 4.22 15.08 5.44
CA PHE A 155 3.67 13.79 5.86
C PHE A 155 3.86 13.55 7.36
N VAL A 156 5.09 13.69 7.86
CA VAL A 156 5.40 13.47 9.28
C VAL A 156 4.68 14.48 10.16
N ASN A 157 4.60 15.74 9.76
CA ASN A 157 3.92 16.78 10.54
C ASN A 157 2.41 16.54 10.62
N ARG A 158 1.76 16.09 9.55
CA ARG A 158 0.33 15.74 9.56
C ARG A 158 0.04 14.51 10.41
N TRP A 159 0.95 13.53 10.45
CA TRP A 159 0.85 12.40 11.38
C TRP A 159 1.09 12.85 12.84
N LYS A 160 2.16 13.63 13.08
CA LYS A 160 2.52 14.15 14.41
C LYS A 160 1.42 15.03 15.00
N SER A 161 0.75 15.85 14.22
CA SER A 161 -0.37 16.69 14.68
C SER A 161 -1.64 15.89 14.95
N GLY A 162 -1.71 14.63 14.48
CA GLY A 162 -2.91 13.81 14.49
C GLY A 162 -3.95 14.23 13.46
N GLU A 163 -3.61 15.08 12.49
CA GLU A 163 -4.49 15.52 11.41
C GLU A 163 -4.82 14.38 10.44
N ALA A 164 -3.83 13.52 10.13
CA ALA A 164 -3.99 12.44 9.16
C ALA A 164 -3.33 11.13 9.62
N PHE A 165 -3.57 10.06 8.86
CA PHE A 165 -2.86 8.78 8.98
C PHE A 165 -3.02 8.07 10.34
N GLN A 166 -4.17 8.23 11.00
CA GLN A 166 -4.38 7.72 12.36
C GLN A 166 -4.30 6.19 12.44
N LYS A 167 -4.70 5.49 11.37
CA LYS A 167 -4.66 4.02 11.25
C LYS A 167 -3.35 3.47 10.70
N LEU A 168 -2.43 4.34 10.27
CA LEU A 168 -1.18 3.91 9.65
C LEU A 168 -0.34 3.12 10.67
N GLU A 169 0.18 1.98 10.22
CA GLU A 169 1.08 1.10 10.97
C GLU A 169 2.47 1.06 10.34
N TYR A 170 2.54 1.14 9.01
CA TYR A 170 3.77 1.02 8.25
C TYR A 170 3.72 1.83 6.95
N LEU A 171 4.73 2.64 6.71
CA LEU A 171 5.00 3.27 5.44
C LEU A 171 6.44 2.94 5.02
N TYR A 172 6.59 2.49 3.78
CA TYR A 172 7.88 2.38 3.13
C TYR A 172 7.87 3.20 1.84
N PHE A 173 8.87 4.04 1.69
CA PHE A 173 9.09 4.83 0.50
C PHE A 173 10.48 4.54 -0.05
N LYS A 174 10.59 4.38 -1.38
CA LYS A 174 11.86 4.23 -2.08
C LYS A 174 11.91 5.07 -3.34
N SER A 175 12.95 5.90 -3.43
CA SER A 175 13.33 6.55 -4.68
C SER A 175 14.42 5.75 -5.40
N TRP A 176 14.48 5.81 -6.73
CA TRP A 176 15.57 5.23 -7.51
C TRP A 176 16.67 6.23 -7.81
N ASP A 177 16.35 7.53 -7.80
CA ASP A 177 17.25 8.65 -8.06
C ASP A 177 17.10 9.76 -7.01
N GLY A 178 18.16 10.55 -6.84
CA GLY A 178 18.26 11.61 -5.85
C GLY A 178 18.96 11.19 -4.55
N GLU A 179 19.21 12.20 -3.71
CA GLU A 179 19.76 12.06 -2.36
C GLU A 179 18.74 12.58 -1.33
N ILE A 180 18.57 11.83 -0.24
CA ILE A 180 17.74 12.26 0.88
C ILE A 180 18.63 12.98 1.90
N LEU A 181 18.36 14.27 2.13
CA LEU A 181 19.05 15.08 3.14
C LEU A 181 18.53 14.73 4.55
N GLU A 182 18.94 13.56 5.06
CA GLU A 182 18.51 12.98 6.34
C GLU A 182 18.56 14.01 7.48
N ASN A 183 19.72 14.60 7.74
CA ASN A 183 19.89 15.53 8.87
C ASN A 183 18.96 16.74 8.79
N GLN A 184 18.70 17.26 7.58
CA GLN A 184 17.78 18.37 7.41
C GLN A 184 16.36 17.95 7.76
N ILE A 185 15.91 16.81 7.22
CA ILE A 185 14.57 16.28 7.49
C ILE A 185 14.38 16.00 8.97
N LEU A 186 15.33 15.30 9.60
CA LEU A 186 15.24 14.93 11.02
C LEU A 186 15.17 16.16 11.94
N ASN A 187 15.89 17.23 11.58
CA ASN A 187 15.82 18.50 12.31
C ASN A 187 14.46 19.19 12.13
N GLU A 188 13.94 19.27 10.90
CA GLU A 188 12.66 19.92 10.57
C GLU A 188 11.46 19.21 11.18
N ILE A 189 11.47 17.86 11.26
CA ILE A 189 10.42 17.09 11.93
C ILE A 189 10.60 17.04 13.44
N GLU A 190 11.60 17.73 13.99
CA GLU A 190 11.96 17.71 15.42
C GLU A 190 12.06 16.28 15.97
N ALA A 191 12.82 15.44 15.27
CA ALA A 191 12.93 14.04 15.64
C ALA A 191 13.61 13.89 17.02
N LYS A 192 13.11 12.94 17.80
CA LYS A 192 13.71 12.53 19.06
C LYS A 192 14.65 11.36 18.83
N TYR A 193 15.61 11.22 19.74
CA TYR A 193 16.67 10.23 19.65
C TYR A 193 16.67 9.32 20.87
N ILE A 194 16.78 8.02 20.60
CA ILE A 194 17.11 7.00 21.58
C ILE A 194 18.58 7.16 21.94
N ASP A 195 18.92 7.01 23.21
CA ASP A 195 20.30 7.01 23.69
C ASP A 195 21.18 6.07 22.84
N SER A 196 22.32 6.58 22.36
CA SER A 196 23.21 5.85 21.46
C SER A 196 23.81 4.58 22.07
N THR A 197 23.75 4.43 23.40
CA THR A 197 24.19 3.23 24.12
C THR A 197 23.11 2.14 24.20
N LYS A 198 21.84 2.47 23.93
CA LYS A 198 20.71 1.54 23.99
C LYS A 198 20.45 0.93 22.61
N GLN A 199 20.07 -0.35 22.58
CA GLN A 199 19.61 -1.00 21.35
C GLN A 199 18.16 -0.59 21.05
N PRO A 200 17.85 -0.01 19.87
CA PRO A 200 16.48 0.32 19.52
C PRO A 200 15.62 -0.94 19.35
N PRO A 201 14.32 -0.88 19.67
CA PRO A 201 13.40 -1.97 19.42
C PRO A 201 13.15 -2.13 17.91
N THR A 202 12.89 -3.36 17.48
CA THR A 202 12.57 -3.67 16.08
C THR A 202 11.07 -3.52 15.85
N HIS A 203 10.67 -2.60 14.97
CA HIS A 203 9.29 -2.53 14.48
C HIS A 203 9.12 -3.44 13.26
N SER A 204 8.09 -4.28 13.29
CA SER A 204 7.66 -5.08 12.14
C SER A 204 6.23 -5.54 12.39
N VAL A 205 5.38 -5.52 11.36
CA VAL A 205 3.96 -5.90 11.44
C VAL A 205 3.62 -6.92 10.37
N PRO A 206 2.60 -7.79 10.56
CA PRO A 206 2.15 -8.70 9.51
C PRO A 206 1.75 -7.94 8.25
N LYS A 207 2.21 -8.39 7.07
CA LYS A 207 1.79 -7.81 5.80
C LYS A 207 0.29 -8.03 5.61
N ILE A 208 -0.44 -6.97 5.27
CA ILE A 208 -1.86 -7.08 4.89
C ILE A 208 -2.02 -7.91 3.62
N TYR A 209 -1.05 -7.78 2.71
CA TYR A 209 -0.98 -8.57 1.50
C TYR A 209 0.46 -8.66 0.97
N ASP A 210 0.82 -9.82 0.43
CA ASP A 210 2.11 -10.05 -0.21
C ASP A 210 1.95 -10.05 -1.75
N TRP A 211 2.49 -9.00 -2.38
CA TRP A 211 2.46 -8.85 -3.84
C TRP A 211 3.57 -9.65 -4.56
N HIS A 212 4.43 -10.35 -3.82
CA HIS A 212 5.44 -11.23 -4.40
C HIS A 212 4.81 -12.54 -4.88
N ARG A 213 5.31 -13.03 -6.03
CA ARG A 213 4.87 -14.31 -6.61
C ARG A 213 5.51 -15.53 -5.94
N VAL A 214 6.52 -15.31 -5.11
CA VAL A 214 7.26 -16.32 -4.35
C VAL A 214 7.05 -16.00 -2.88
N HIS A 215 7.04 -17.02 -2.02
CA HIS A 215 6.93 -16.85 -0.57
C HIS A 215 7.94 -15.80 -0.08
N ALA A 216 7.43 -14.65 0.34
CA ALA A 216 8.20 -13.66 1.07
C ALA A 216 7.94 -13.81 2.58
N GLU A 217 8.78 -13.15 3.37
CA GLU A 217 8.60 -13.05 4.82
C GLU A 217 7.19 -12.52 5.15
N PRO A 218 6.51 -13.11 6.15
CA PRO A 218 5.10 -12.80 6.46
C PRO A 218 4.90 -11.38 7.03
N ASN A 219 5.97 -10.77 7.54
CA ASN A 219 5.94 -9.44 8.12
C ASN A 219 6.62 -8.41 7.20
N THR A 220 6.35 -7.13 7.47
CA THR A 220 7.02 -5.99 6.84
C THR A 220 8.51 -5.98 7.15
N ASP A 221 9.29 -5.37 6.27
CA ASP A 221 10.73 -5.24 6.47
C ASP A 221 11.00 -4.54 7.82
N PRO A 222 11.90 -5.08 8.65
CA PRO A 222 12.09 -4.61 10.01
C PRO A 222 12.69 -3.20 10.03
N ILE A 223 12.14 -2.34 10.90
CA ILE A 223 12.66 -1.00 11.14
C ILE A 223 13.37 -1.01 12.49
N ILE A 224 14.67 -0.79 12.47
CA ILE A 224 15.51 -0.61 13.66
C ILE A 224 16.08 0.80 13.56
N SER A 225 15.53 1.73 14.32
CA SER A 225 15.93 3.14 14.25
C SER A 225 16.10 3.75 15.63
N HIS A 226 17.18 4.51 15.81
CA HIS A 226 17.38 5.36 16.97
C HIS A 226 16.51 6.62 16.93
N THR A 227 15.85 6.89 15.81
CA THR A 227 15.13 8.13 15.58
C THR A 227 13.63 7.88 15.57
N TYR A 228 12.89 8.71 16.29
CA TYR A 228 11.44 8.57 16.41
C TYR A 228 10.75 9.93 16.55
N VAL A 229 9.44 9.96 16.29
CA VAL A 229 8.56 11.11 16.50
C VAL A 229 7.37 10.70 17.35
N VAL A 230 6.73 11.68 17.98
CA VAL A 230 5.60 11.48 18.88
C VAL A 230 4.40 12.25 18.37
N ARG A 231 3.24 11.58 18.35
CA ARG A 231 1.97 12.18 17.95
C ARG A 231 1.36 12.96 19.10
N ALA A 232 1.01 14.22 18.86
CA ALA A 232 0.54 15.16 19.87
C ALA A 232 -0.82 14.79 20.47
N THR A 233 -1.69 14.13 19.70
CA THR A 233 -3.08 13.85 20.12
C THR A 233 -3.20 12.70 21.11
N ASP A 234 -2.31 11.72 21.06
CA ASP A 234 -2.41 10.48 21.85
C ASP A 234 -1.05 9.92 22.30
N ASN A 235 0.01 10.71 22.18
CA ASN A 235 1.37 10.38 22.58
C ASN A 235 1.96 9.12 21.91
N HIS A 236 1.37 8.64 20.82
CA HIS A 236 1.87 7.45 20.12
C HIS A 236 3.21 7.73 19.44
N VAL A 237 4.05 6.70 19.36
CA VAL A 237 5.38 6.80 18.76
C VAL A 237 5.38 6.25 17.34
N ALA A 238 6.15 6.89 16.46
CA ALA A 238 6.58 6.28 15.21
C ALA A 238 8.11 6.31 15.09
N SER A 239 8.72 5.17 14.79
CA SER A 239 10.12 5.09 14.41
C SER A 239 10.28 5.54 12.96
N ILE A 240 11.30 6.36 12.68
CA ILE A 240 11.63 6.82 11.34
C ILE A 240 13.07 6.42 11.01
N LEU A 241 13.26 5.71 9.90
CA LEU A 241 14.56 5.31 9.38
C LEU A 241 14.71 5.90 7.99
N ILE A 242 15.72 6.74 7.80
CA ILE A 242 16.06 7.33 6.51
C ILE A 242 17.41 6.76 6.12
N GLN A 243 17.51 6.17 4.93
CA GLN A 243 18.74 5.54 4.44
C GLN A 243 18.86 5.78 2.94
N GLU A 244 19.85 6.58 2.53
CA GLU A 244 20.18 6.96 1.14
C GLU A 244 18.95 7.37 0.30
N ARG A 245 18.20 6.39 -0.20
CA ARG A 245 17.03 6.55 -1.08
C ARG A 245 15.75 5.93 -0.53
N THR A 246 15.74 5.54 0.73
CA THR A 246 14.60 4.86 1.38
C THR A 246 14.21 5.57 2.66
N ILE A 247 12.91 5.56 2.92
CA ILE A 247 12.31 6.06 4.15
C ILE A 247 11.39 4.95 4.66
N SER A 248 11.59 4.54 5.91
CA SER A 248 10.70 3.62 6.61
C SER A 248 10.11 4.32 7.83
N PHE A 249 8.80 4.22 7.99
CA PHE A 249 8.05 4.84 9.07
C PHE A 249 7.14 3.79 9.72
N GLY A 250 7.46 3.41 10.95
CA GLY A 250 6.77 2.35 11.68
C GLY A 250 6.05 2.91 12.90
N VAL A 251 4.73 2.81 12.92
CA VAL A 251 3.90 3.32 14.03
C VAL A 251 3.75 2.25 15.09
N TRP A 252 4.09 2.60 16.33
CA TRP A 252 3.92 1.76 17.49
C TRP A 252 2.55 2.01 18.11
N ASN A 253 1.84 0.94 18.45
CA ASN A 253 0.66 1.02 19.32
C ASN A 253 1.09 1.15 20.80
N LYS A 254 1.88 2.20 21.08
CA LYS A 254 2.50 2.50 22.38
C LYS A 254 2.66 4.01 22.53
N THR A 255 2.40 4.51 23.73
CA THR A 255 2.79 5.87 24.13
C THR A 255 4.31 6.00 24.20
N GLU A 256 4.83 7.23 24.22
CA GLU A 256 6.27 7.47 24.35
C GLU A 256 6.88 6.78 25.57
N GLU A 257 6.24 6.85 26.74
CA GLU A 257 6.74 6.19 27.94
C GLU A 257 6.81 4.66 27.78
N GLU A 258 5.77 4.06 27.21
CA GLU A 258 5.72 2.61 26.97
C GLU A 258 6.74 2.16 25.92
N PHE A 259 6.97 2.98 24.91
CA PHE A 259 7.98 2.75 23.88
C PHE A 259 9.39 2.79 24.47
N LEU A 260 9.70 3.79 25.30
CA LEU A 260 11.02 3.93 25.92
C LEU A 260 11.34 2.78 26.89
N ARG A 261 10.32 2.24 27.58
CA ARG A 261 10.45 1.04 28.45
C ARG A 261 10.80 -0.24 27.71
N LEU A 262 10.72 -0.28 26.37
CA LEU A 262 11.19 -1.44 25.60
C LEU A 262 12.71 -1.58 25.62
N MET A 263 13.43 -0.55 26.08
CA MET A 263 14.89 -0.46 26.09
C MET A 263 15.45 -0.23 27.49
N ASP A 264 14.66 -0.49 28.52
CA ASP A 264 15.08 -0.51 29.93
C ASP A 264 15.34 -1.97 30.36
#